data_AF-A0A1I4ZPE7-F1
#
_entry.id   AF-A0A1I4ZPE7-F1
#
_cell.length_a   1.000
_cell.length_b   1.000
_cell.length_c   1.000
_cell.angle_alpha   90.00
_cell.angle_beta   90.00
_cell.angle_gamma   90.00
#
_symmetry.space_group_name_H-M   'P 1'
#
loop_
_entity.id
_entity.type
_entity.pdbx_description
1 polymer ?
#
loop_
_entity_poly.entity_id
_entity_poly.type
_entity_poly.pdbx_seq_one_letter_code
_entity_poly.pdbx_strand_id
1 'polypeptide(L)'
;MHNKTLKDAFDELFQYQAERPAIRKAGVEALVRLLPVAQRDTGQSGVIGRFLLGLYNGSAHPFDLTELRSLDAGLFDDCIAVLRLDNSPEQEVHTYFPDGDAIWQDLRRAWA
;
A
#
# COMPACT_ATOMS: atom_id res chain seq x y z
N MET A 1 -14.17 24.07 17.04
CA MET A 1 -14.19 22.62 17.37
C MET A 1 -15.54 22.08 16.94
N HIS A 2 -15.57 21.21 15.93
CA HIS A 2 -16.80 20.56 15.50
C HIS A 2 -17.16 19.51 16.56
N ASN A 3 -18.25 19.73 17.31
CA ASN A 3 -18.67 18.79 18.35
C ASN A 3 -19.46 17.67 17.68
N LYS A 4 -18.75 16.63 17.25
CA LYS A 4 -19.30 15.48 16.53
C LYS A 4 -20.30 14.74 17.42
N THR A 5 -21.53 14.57 16.97
CA THR A 5 -22.52 13.79 17.72
C THR A 5 -22.25 12.30 17.57
N LEU A 6 -22.79 11.48 18.47
CA LEU A 6 -22.72 10.01 18.34
C LEU A 6 -23.30 9.55 16.99
N LYS A 7 -24.38 10.19 16.53
CA LYS A 7 -25.00 9.90 15.25
C LYS A 7 -24.02 10.15 14.10
N ASP A 8 -23.34 11.31 14.08
CA ASP A 8 -22.38 11.65 13.03
C ASP A 8 -21.22 10.63 12.97
N ALA A 9 -20.75 10.15 14.12
CA ALA A 9 -19.71 9.13 14.19
C ALA A 9 -20.18 7.77 13.64
N PHE A 10 -21.42 7.37 13.92
CA PHE A 10 -22.01 6.16 13.33
C PHE A 10 -22.19 6.30 11.82
N ASP A 11 -22.70 7.44 11.36
CA ASP A 11 -22.92 7.71 9.93
C ASP A 11 -21.60 7.61 9.15
N GLU A 12 -20.51 8.19 9.66
CA GLU A 12 -19.18 8.06 9.04
C GLU A 12 -18.66 6.63 8.99
N LEU A 13 -18.86 5.86 10.07
CA LEU A 13 -18.46 4.46 10.10
C LEU A 13 -19.24 3.65 9.05
N PHE A 14 -20.55 3.87 8.94
CA PHE A 14 -21.38 3.22 7.93
C PHE A 14 -20.96 3.58 6.51
N GLN A 15 -20.65 4.85 6.24
CA GLN A 15 -20.14 5.29 4.93
C GLN A 15 -18.80 4.61 4.63
N TYR A 16 -17.85 4.61 5.57
CA TYR A 16 -16.56 3.96 5.38
C TYR A 16 -16.70 2.45 5.12
N GLN A 17 -17.61 1.77 5.84
CA GLN A 17 -17.91 0.36 5.59
C GLN A 17 -18.55 0.12 4.23
N ALA A 18 -19.43 1.00 3.77
CA ALA A 18 -20.05 0.92 2.44
C ALA A 18 -19.01 1.11 1.31
N GLU A 19 -18.01 1.96 1.50
CA GLU A 19 -16.91 2.18 0.55
C GLU A 19 -15.86 1.07 0.56
N ARG A 20 -15.80 0.28 1.65
CA ARG A 20 -14.72 -0.70 1.87
C ARG A 20 -14.53 -1.71 0.73
N PRO A 21 -15.58 -2.30 0.12
CA PRO A 21 -15.41 -3.21 -1.02
C PRO A 21 -14.72 -2.54 -2.22
N ALA A 22 -15.02 -1.27 -2.50
CA ALA A 22 -14.41 -0.52 -3.59
C ALA A 22 -12.94 -0.19 -3.28
N ILE A 23 -12.64 0.21 -2.03
CA ILE A 23 -11.27 0.44 -1.55
C ILE A 23 -10.44 -0.83 -1.67
N ARG A 24 -10.99 -1.97 -1.22
CA ARG A 24 -10.31 -3.27 -1.30
C ARG A 24 -9.99 -3.63 -2.74
N LYS A 25 -10.98 -3.55 -3.63
CA LYS A 25 -10.78 -3.84 -5.06
C LYS A 25 -9.68 -2.96 -5.67
N ALA A 26 -9.77 -1.65 -5.47
CA ALA A 26 -8.81 -0.71 -6.04
C ALA A 26 -7.39 -0.95 -5.51
N GLY A 27 -7.22 -1.19 -4.21
CA GLY A 27 -5.92 -1.43 -3.61
C GLY A 27 -5.30 -2.76 -4.05
N VAL A 28 -6.08 -3.83 -4.18
CA VAL A 28 -5.57 -5.12 -4.67
C VAL A 28 -5.14 -4.99 -6.13
N GLU A 29 -5.94 -4.35 -6.98
CA GLU A 29 -5.59 -4.11 -8.37
C GLU A 29 -4.32 -3.24 -8.50
N ALA A 30 -4.17 -2.22 -7.65
CA ALA A 30 -2.96 -1.40 -7.59
C ALA A 30 -1.74 -2.20 -7.12
N LEU A 31 -1.89 -3.04 -6.09
CA LEU A 31 -0.82 -3.90 -5.59
C LEU A 31 -0.31 -4.85 -6.69
N VAL A 32 -1.23 -5.45 -7.47
CA VAL A 32 -0.91 -6.29 -8.63
C VAL A 32 -0.15 -5.52 -9.73
N ARG A 33 -0.43 -4.23 -9.92
CA ARG A 33 0.31 -3.38 -10.87
C ARG A 33 1.69 -2.97 -10.36
N LEU A 34 1.82 -2.67 -9.07
CA LEU A 34 3.06 -2.20 -8.46
C LEU A 34 4.14 -3.29 -8.38
N LEU A 35 3.76 -4.52 -8.05
CA LEU A 35 4.73 -5.59 -7.80
C LEU A 35 5.66 -5.85 -9.03
N PRO A 36 5.17 -6.00 -10.26
CA PRO A 36 6.03 -6.15 -11.43
C PRO A 36 6.94 -4.94 -11.70
N VAL A 37 6.60 -3.75 -11.21
CA VAL A 37 7.45 -2.55 -11.32
C VAL A 37 8.56 -2.58 -10.28
N ALA A 38 8.25 -3.01 -9.05
CA ALA A 38 9.20 -3.17 -7.95
C ALA A 38 10.30 -4.21 -8.24
N GLN A 39 10.01 -5.17 -9.13
CA GLN A 39 10.91 -6.24 -9.53
C GLN A 39 11.86 -5.88 -10.70
N ARG A 40 11.76 -4.66 -11.24
CA ARG A 40 12.66 -4.16 -12.31
C ARG A 40 13.86 -3.43 -11.72
N ASP A 41 14.77 -2.94 -12.56
CA ASP A 41 16.04 -2.32 -12.22
C ASP A 41 16.07 -0.79 -12.48
N THR A 42 14.98 -0.09 -12.17
CA THR A 42 14.89 1.37 -12.36
C THR A 42 14.87 2.14 -11.04
N GLY A 43 15.10 3.47 -11.09
CA GLY A 43 14.98 4.32 -9.90
C GLY A 43 13.59 4.25 -9.24
N GLN A 44 12.52 4.26 -10.05
CA GLN A 44 11.15 4.12 -9.56
C GLN A 44 10.87 2.72 -8.99
N SER A 45 11.48 1.68 -9.56
CA SER A 45 11.41 0.30 -9.04
C SER A 45 11.92 0.20 -7.62
N GLY A 46 13.06 0.85 -7.33
CA GLY A 46 13.60 0.90 -5.98
C GLY A 46 12.66 1.58 -4.98
N VAL A 47 12.04 2.69 -5.37
CA VAL A 47 11.06 3.41 -4.52
C VAL A 47 9.87 2.52 -4.20
N ILE A 48 9.29 1.85 -5.21
CA ILE A 48 8.14 0.97 -5.00
C ILE A 48 8.54 -0.27 -4.18
N GLY A 49 9.72 -0.84 -4.43
CA GLY A 49 10.24 -1.96 -3.64
C GLY A 49 10.39 -1.62 -2.16
N ARG A 50 11.01 -0.49 -1.82
CA ARG A 50 11.13 -0.02 -0.44
C ARG A 50 9.77 0.34 0.18
N PHE A 51 8.85 0.91 -0.60
CA PHE A 51 7.47 1.16 -0.16
C PHE A 51 6.76 -0.15 0.24
N LEU A 52 6.82 -1.19 -0.60
CA LEU A 52 6.20 -2.50 -0.30
C LEU A 52 6.86 -3.22 0.88
N LEU A 53 8.19 -3.09 1.03
CA LEU A 53 8.91 -3.60 2.20
C LEU A 53 8.54 -2.85 3.49
N GLY A 54 8.36 -1.53 3.40
CA GLY A 54 7.94 -0.70 4.52
C GLY A 54 6.51 -0.97 4.97
N LEU A 55 5.60 -1.28 4.04
CA LEU A 55 4.26 -1.77 4.39
C LEU A 55 4.31 -3.14 5.08
N TYR A 56 5.17 -4.03 4.61
CA TYR A 56 5.34 -5.35 5.23
C TYR A 56 5.92 -5.27 6.65
N ASN A 57 6.96 -4.47 6.85
CA ASN A 57 7.57 -4.26 8.16
C ASN A 57 8.31 -2.93 8.23
N GLY A 58 7.60 -1.87 8.60
CA GLY A 58 8.16 -0.52 8.67
C GLY A 58 9.25 -0.34 9.74
N SER A 59 9.32 -1.20 10.76
CA SER A 59 10.40 -1.18 11.75
C SER A 59 11.70 -1.75 11.20
N ALA A 60 11.64 -2.79 10.37
CA ALA A 60 12.81 -3.36 9.70
C ALA A 60 13.20 -2.60 8.42
N HIS A 61 12.21 -2.00 7.75
CA HIS A 61 12.35 -1.35 6.45
C HIS A 61 11.68 0.03 6.46
N PRO A 62 12.24 1.03 7.17
CA PRO A 62 11.68 2.38 7.17
C PRO A 62 11.67 2.95 5.75
N PHE A 63 10.60 3.68 5.39
CA PHE A 63 10.42 4.28 4.08
C PHE A 63 10.34 5.81 4.18
N ASP A 64 11.17 6.51 3.41
CA ASP A 64 11.14 7.97 3.32
C ASP A 64 10.02 8.43 2.37
N LEU A 65 8.99 9.09 2.92
CA LEU A 65 7.84 9.60 2.17
C LEU A 65 8.22 10.57 1.05
N THR A 66 9.38 11.23 1.12
CA THR A 66 9.84 12.14 0.06
C THR A 66 10.20 11.38 -1.22
N GLU A 67 10.52 10.09 -1.17
CA GLU A 67 10.80 9.27 -2.35
C GLU A 67 9.60 9.17 -3.30
N LEU A 68 8.37 9.24 -2.77
CA LEU A 68 7.14 9.22 -3.58
C LEU A 68 7.08 10.35 -4.61
N ARG A 69 7.81 11.46 -4.40
CA ARG A 69 7.86 12.60 -5.34
C ARG A 69 8.55 12.28 -6.66
N SER A 70 9.30 11.17 -6.71
CA SER A 70 10.01 10.73 -7.91
C SER A 70 9.21 9.78 -8.80
N LEU A 71 8.00 9.39 -8.35
CA LEU A 71 7.14 8.48 -9.08
C LEU A 71 6.34 9.22 -10.15
N ASP A 72 6.11 8.54 -11.28
CA ASP A 72 5.09 8.92 -12.24
C ASP A 72 3.71 8.92 -11.56
N ALA A 73 2.81 9.81 -11.99
CA ALA A 73 1.53 10.04 -11.33
C ALA A 73 0.71 8.75 -11.12
N GLY A 74 0.69 7.84 -12.09
CA GLY A 74 -0.02 6.56 -11.97
C GLY A 74 0.56 5.63 -10.90
N LEU A 75 1.88 5.61 -10.72
CA LEU A 75 2.53 4.80 -9.68
C LEU A 75 2.32 5.40 -8.30
N PHE A 76 2.32 6.74 -8.21
CA PHE A 76 1.93 7.43 -6.98
C PHE A 76 0.48 7.10 -6.59
N ASP A 77 -0.47 7.20 -7.53
CA ASP A 77 -1.88 6.89 -7.27
C ASP A 77 -2.08 5.43 -6.83
N ASP A 78 -1.34 4.50 -7.44
CA ASP A 78 -1.34 3.10 -7.02
C ASP A 78 -0.80 2.92 -5.59
N CYS A 79 0.28 3.61 -5.19
CA CYS A 79 0.77 3.60 -3.80
C CYS A 79 -0.30 4.12 -2.82
N ILE A 80 -1.03 5.18 -3.18
CA ILE A 80 -2.13 5.69 -2.35
C ILE A 80 -3.28 4.68 -2.26
N ALA A 81 -3.64 4.01 -3.35
CA ALA A 81 -4.66 2.96 -3.34
C ALA A 81 -4.28 1.79 -2.43
N VAL A 82 -3.01 1.36 -2.45
CA VAL A 82 -2.50 0.33 -1.54
C VAL A 82 -2.53 0.81 -0.09
N LEU A 83 -2.12 2.06 0.20
CA LEU A 83 -2.22 2.61 1.55
C LEU A 83 -3.67 2.65 2.07
N ARG A 84 -4.64 2.98 1.21
CA ARG A 84 -6.07 2.94 1.59
C ARG A 84 -6.55 1.52 1.90
N LEU A 85 -6.08 0.53 1.14
CA LEU A 85 -6.32 -0.88 1.44
C LEU A 85 -5.73 -1.25 2.81
N ASP A 86 -4.46 -0.91 3.04
CA ASP A 86 -3.69 -1.35 4.21
C ASP A 86 -3.99 -0.57 5.50
N ASN A 87 -4.64 0.60 5.41
CA ASN A 87 -5.13 1.36 6.57
C ASN A 87 -6.17 0.61 7.41
N SER A 88 -6.74 -0.48 6.88
CA SER A 88 -7.56 -1.43 7.64
C SER A 88 -7.17 -2.83 7.18
N PRO A 89 -6.03 -3.36 7.64
CA PRO A 89 -5.41 -4.53 7.03
C PRO A 89 -6.26 -5.77 7.29
N GLU A 90 -6.59 -6.48 6.22
CA GLU A 90 -7.35 -7.74 6.28
C GLU A 90 -6.43 -8.96 6.27
N GLN A 91 -5.21 -8.79 5.74
CA GLN A 91 -4.12 -9.76 5.71
C GLN A 91 -2.81 -9.02 5.39
N GLU A 92 -1.66 -9.65 5.62
CA GLU A 92 -0.35 -9.03 5.32
C GLU A 92 -0.16 -8.80 3.82
N VAL A 93 0.51 -7.71 3.43
CA VAL A 93 0.64 -7.27 2.03
C VAL A 93 1.23 -8.34 1.09
N HIS A 94 2.17 -9.15 1.56
CA HIS A 94 2.79 -10.18 0.75
C HIS A 94 1.84 -11.37 0.48
N THR A 95 0.85 -11.61 1.36
CA THR A 95 -0.11 -12.73 1.25
C THR A 95 -1.18 -12.54 0.18
N TYR A 96 -1.23 -11.37 -0.48
CA TYR A 96 -2.05 -11.16 -1.68
C TYR A 96 -1.50 -11.88 -2.92
N PHE A 97 -0.27 -12.41 -2.84
CA PHE A 97 0.40 -13.08 -3.94
C PHE A 97 0.72 -14.53 -3.59
N PRO A 98 0.58 -15.47 -4.56
CA PRO A 98 1.24 -16.75 -4.47
C PRO A 98 2.75 -16.54 -4.28
N ASP A 99 3.38 -17.35 -3.42
CA ASP A 99 4.81 -17.28 -3.11
C ASP A 99 5.29 -15.92 -2.56
N GLY A 100 4.39 -15.16 -1.92
CA GLY A 100 4.66 -13.82 -1.38
C GLY A 100 5.91 -13.72 -0.50
N ASP A 101 6.19 -14.73 0.33
CA ASP A 101 7.39 -14.77 1.16
C ASP A 101 8.68 -14.74 0.33
N ALA A 102 8.74 -15.55 -0.73
CA ALA A 102 9.91 -15.60 -1.61
C ALA A 102 10.06 -14.30 -2.38
N ILE A 103 8.95 -13.74 -2.88
CA ILE A 103 8.90 -12.47 -3.57
C ILE A 103 9.43 -11.33 -2.67
N TRP A 104 8.97 -11.24 -1.43
CA TRP A 104 9.43 -10.21 -0.49
C TRP A 104 10.88 -10.43 -0.08
N GLN A 105 11.35 -11.68 0.00
CA GLN A 105 12.76 -11.97 0.21
C GLN A 105 13.64 -11.48 -0.96
N ASP A 106 13.16 -11.58 -2.19
CA ASP A 106 13.84 -11.05 -3.38
C ASP A 106 13.84 -9.51 -3.39
N LEU A 107 12.70 -8.87 -3.08
CA LEU A 107 12.63 -7.41 -2.95
C LEU A 107 13.60 -6.90 -1.88
N ARG A 108 13.69 -7.59 -0.73
CA ARG A 108 14.64 -7.26 0.32
C ARG A 108 16.09 -7.35 -0.17
N ARG A 109 16.44 -8.41 -0.90
CA ARG A 109 17.79 -8.57 -1.49
C ARG A 109 18.11 -7.46 -2.50
N ALA A 110 17.12 -6.95 -3.22
CA ALA A 110 17.31 -5.90 -4.21
C ALA A 110 17.45 -4.50 -3.59
N TRP A 111 16.73 -4.22 -2.49
CA TRP A 111 16.47 -2.83 -2.06
C TRP A 111 16.76 -2.50 -0.59
N ALA A 112 17.18 -3.47 0.24
CA ALA A 112 17.38 -3.29 1.67
C ALA A 112 18.65 -3.98 2.23
#